data_AF-A0A832U5N9-F1
#
_entry.id   AF-A0A832U5N9-F1
#
_cell.length_a   1.000
_cell.length_b   1.000
_cell.length_c   1.000
_cell.angle_alpha   90.00
_cell.angle_beta   90.00
_cell.angle_gamma   90.00
#
_symmetry.space_group_name_H-M   'P 1'
#
loop_
_entity.id
_entity.type
_entity.pdbx_description
1 polymer ?
#
loop_
_entity_poly.entity_id
_entity_poly.type
_entity_poly.pdbx_seq_one_letter_code
_entity_poly.pdbx_strand_id
1 'polypeptide(L)'
;MVEEKLLGIADRVIMNLPENAIEFVSAACRAIKSSGGTLHYYGFVRLPETAQNLQTRFSEKVKRTGRSVENFQMVKAIRETAPYEVQVVLDVRIS
;
A
#
# COMPACT_ATOMS: atom_id res chain seq x y z
N MET A 1 -2.35 20.80 -13.49
CA MET A 1 -1.75 20.51 -12.17
C MET A 1 -2.75 19.70 -11.37
N VAL A 2 -2.62 18.36 -11.37
CA VAL A 2 -3.50 17.43 -10.62
C VAL A 2 -2.89 17.14 -9.24
N GLU A 3 -1.56 17.13 -9.15
CA GLU A 3 -0.82 16.80 -7.93
C GLU A 3 -1.09 17.80 -6.79
N GLU A 4 -1.06 19.10 -7.07
CA GLU A 4 -1.27 20.15 -6.05
C GLU A 4 -2.64 20.08 -5.36
N LYS A 5 -3.67 19.61 -6.07
CA LYS A 5 -5.04 19.51 -5.52
C LYS A 5 -5.24 18.28 -4.64
N LEU A 6 -4.32 17.32 -4.67
CA LEU A 6 -4.45 16.05 -3.96
C LEU A 6 -3.45 15.91 -2.80
N LEU A 7 -2.51 16.84 -2.64
CA LEU A 7 -1.51 16.82 -1.57
C LEU A 7 -2.16 17.00 -0.19
N GLY A 8 -1.99 16.00 0.67
CA GLY A 8 -2.35 16.10 2.08
C GLY A 8 -3.84 16.27 2.37
N ILE A 9 -4.74 15.89 1.47
CA ILE A 9 -6.19 16.05 1.65
C ILE A 9 -6.94 14.73 1.84
N ALA A 10 -6.35 13.58 1.49
CA ALA A 10 -7.05 12.30 1.51
C ALA A 10 -7.01 11.65 2.90
N ASP A 11 -8.17 11.17 3.37
CA ASP A 11 -8.26 10.28 4.53
C ASP A 11 -7.96 8.82 4.17
N ARG A 12 -8.23 8.45 2.91
CA ARG A 12 -8.00 7.12 2.36
C ARG A 12 -7.56 7.20 0.90
N VAL A 13 -6.60 6.36 0.51
CA VAL A 13 -6.17 6.20 -0.89
C VAL A 13 -6.30 4.73 -1.28
N ILE A 14 -6.90 4.48 -2.44
CA ILE A 14 -7.06 3.14 -3.02
C ILE A 14 -6.06 2.98 -4.16
N MET A 15 -5.19 1.97 -4.05
CA MET A 15 -4.12 1.68 -5.01
C MET A 15 -4.53 0.49 -5.88
N ASN A 16 -5.53 0.68 -6.75
CA ASN A 16 -6.21 -0.38 -7.51
C ASN A 16 -5.42 -0.96 -8.70
N LEU A 17 -4.11 -0.71 -8.80
CA LEU A 17 -3.23 -1.21 -9.87
C LEU A 17 -2.20 -2.18 -9.27
N PRO A 18 -2.53 -3.47 -9.06
CA PRO A 18 -1.71 -4.38 -8.26
C PRO A 18 -0.31 -4.64 -8.81
N GLU A 19 -0.16 -4.63 -10.15
CA GLU A 19 1.10 -4.92 -10.84
C GLU A 19 2.21 -3.93 -10.48
N ASN A 20 1.86 -2.65 -10.33
CA ASN A 20 2.83 -1.57 -10.12
C ASN A 20 2.51 -0.72 -8.88
N ALA A 21 1.55 -1.13 -8.04
CA ALA A 21 1.08 -0.33 -6.90
C ALA A 21 2.23 0.11 -5.99
N ILE A 22 3.25 -0.73 -5.81
CA ILE A 22 4.38 -0.43 -4.92
C ILE A 22 5.17 0.82 -5.35
N GLU A 23 5.21 1.12 -6.65
CA GLU A 23 5.90 2.31 -7.17
C GLU A 23 5.13 3.60 -6.89
N PHE A 24 3.81 3.50 -6.70
CA PHE A 24 2.95 4.64 -6.38
C PHE A 24 2.79 4.90 -4.88
N VAL A 25 3.45 4.13 -4.00
CA VAL A 25 3.40 4.36 -2.54
C VAL A 25 3.81 5.77 -2.18
N SER A 26 4.84 6.32 -2.84
CA SER A 26 5.26 7.71 -2.60
C SER A 26 4.17 8.73 -2.93
N ALA A 27 3.48 8.55 -4.06
CA ALA A 27 2.36 9.41 -4.44
C ALA A 27 1.19 9.27 -3.45
N ALA A 28 0.87 8.03 -3.04
CA ALA A 28 -0.19 7.76 -2.06
C ALA A 28 0.12 8.40 -0.69
N CYS A 29 1.35 8.27 -0.19
CA CYS A 29 1.80 8.90 1.05
C CYS A 29 1.74 10.44 1.01
N ARG A 30 1.99 11.05 -0.15
CA ARG A 30 1.82 12.50 -0.34
C ARG A 30 0.36 12.94 -0.39
N ALA A 31 -0.53 12.08 -0.88
CA ALA A 31 -1.96 12.39 -0.96
C ALA A 31 -2.66 12.31 0.41
N ILE A 32 -2.19 11.42 1.29
CA ILE A 32 -2.71 11.26 2.65
C ILE A 32 -2.42 12.50 3.50
N LYS A 33 -3.39 12.91 4.32
CA LYS A 33 -3.26 14.01 5.30
C LYS A 33 -2.02 13.84 6.20
N SER A 34 -1.48 14.95 6.70
CA SER A 34 -0.36 14.93 7.66
C SER A 34 -0.73 14.26 8.99
N SER A 35 -2.01 14.29 9.37
CA SER A 35 -2.56 13.57 10.53
C SER A 35 -2.68 12.05 10.34
N GLY A 36 -2.28 11.55 9.18
CA GLY A 36 -2.39 10.14 8.81
C GLY A 36 -3.71 9.76 8.13
N GLY A 37 -3.76 8.53 7.65
CA GLY A 37 -4.84 8.00 6.81
C GLY A 37 -4.64 6.53 6.46
N THR A 38 -5.57 5.95 5.69
CA THR A 38 -5.52 4.54 5.30
C THR A 38 -5.10 4.37 3.83
N LEU A 39 -4.12 3.52 3.57
CA LEU A 39 -3.78 3.03 2.24
C LEU A 39 -4.40 1.65 2.02
N HIS A 40 -5.24 1.53 1.00
CA HIS A 40 -5.79 0.25 0.52
C HIS A 40 -4.93 -0.23 -0.66
N TYR A 41 -3.97 -1.09 -0.36
CA TYR A 41 -2.93 -1.53 -1.28
C TYR A 41 -3.18 -2.94 -1.78
N TYR A 42 -3.11 -3.15 -3.09
CA TYR A 42 -3.06 -4.48 -3.69
C TYR A 42 -1.64 -4.82 -4.11
N GLY A 43 -1.21 -6.05 -3.85
CA GLY A 43 0.05 -6.58 -4.37
C GLY A 43 -0.04 -8.06 -4.64
N PHE A 44 0.94 -8.57 -5.36
CA PHE A 44 1.10 -10.01 -5.58
C PHE A 44 2.10 -10.59 -4.59
N VAL A 45 1.83 -11.83 -4.19
CA VAL A 45 2.70 -12.68 -3.40
C VAL A 45 2.91 -13.96 -4.18
N ARG A 46 4.17 -14.29 -4.47
CA ARG A 46 4.52 -15.52 -5.21
C ARG A 46 5.40 -16.41 -4.35
N LEU A 47 5.02 -17.68 -4.16
CA LEU A 47 5.80 -18.60 -3.33
C LEU A 47 7.28 -18.65 -3.76
N PRO A 48 8.23 -18.66 -2.80
CA PRO A 48 8.03 -18.85 -1.36
C PRO A 48 7.72 -17.56 -0.56
N GLU A 49 7.43 -16.44 -1.23
CA GLU A 49 7.04 -15.20 -0.57
C GLU A 49 5.74 -15.39 0.24
N THR A 50 5.65 -14.70 1.37
CA THR A 50 4.47 -14.68 2.24
C THR A 50 3.84 -13.29 2.28
N ALA A 51 2.62 -13.19 2.79
CA ALA A 51 1.98 -11.89 3.02
C ALA A 51 2.80 -11.00 3.98
N GLN A 52 3.59 -11.59 4.88
CA GLN A 52 4.50 -10.87 5.77
C GLN A 52 5.66 -10.23 4.99
N ASN A 53 6.22 -10.92 3.99
CA ASN A 53 7.23 -10.32 3.12
C ASN A 53 6.68 -9.10 2.37
N LEU A 54 5.43 -9.19 1.88
CA LEU A 54 4.74 -8.07 1.24
C LEU A 54 4.56 -6.89 2.20
N GLN A 55 4.15 -7.14 3.44
CA GLN A 55 4.02 -6.12 4.49
C GLN A 55 5.36 -5.44 4.80
N THR A 56 6.45 -6.21 4.90
CA THR A 56 7.80 -5.67 5.12
C THR A 56 8.21 -4.77 3.97
N ARG A 57 8.10 -5.23 2.72
CA ARG A 57 8.43 -4.43 1.52
C ARG A 57 7.61 -3.14 1.44
N PHE A 58 6.31 -3.23 1.73
CA PHE A 58 5.43 -2.07 1.79
C PHE A 58 5.88 -1.08 2.87
N SER A 59 6.14 -1.56 4.08
CA SER A 59 6.58 -0.74 5.22
C SER A 59 7.90 -0.03 4.94
N GLU A 60 8.86 -0.71 4.31
CA GLU A 60 10.12 -0.11 3.88
C GLU A 60 9.91 1.00 2.85
N LYS A 61 9.04 0.79 1.86
CA LYS A 61 8.73 1.81 0.85
C LYS A 61 8.04 3.02 1.50
N VAL A 62 7.11 2.81 2.43
CA VAL A 62 6.48 3.90 3.21
C VAL A 62 7.53 4.65 4.03
N LYS A 63 8.41 3.94 4.74
CA LYS A 63 9.48 4.56 5.54
C LYS A 63 10.41 5.45 4.72
N ARG A 64 10.72 5.06 3.48
CA ARG A 64 11.53 5.88 2.54
C ARG A 64 10.85 7.18 2.13
N THR A 65 9.54 7.33 2.34
CA THR A 65 8.80 8.59 2.09
C THR A 65 8.81 9.55 3.29
N GLY A 66 9.42 9.16 4.41
CA GLY A 66 9.37 9.91 5.67
C GLY A 66 8.11 9.69 6.50
N ARG A 67 7.19 8.84 6.03
CA ARG A 67 6.00 8.38 6.76
C ARG A 67 6.28 7.10 7.54
N SER A 68 5.40 6.74 8.46
CA SER A 68 5.46 5.48 9.20
C SER A 68 4.19 4.66 9.01
N VAL A 69 4.32 3.34 9.11
CA VAL A 69 3.18 2.42 9.21
C VAL A 69 2.81 2.30 10.68
N GLU A 70 1.57 2.63 11.03
CA GLU A 70 1.06 2.51 12.39
C GLU A 70 0.58 1.07 12.65
N ASN A 71 -0.26 0.56 11.76
CA ASN A 71 -0.73 -0.82 11.81
C ASN A 71 -1.28 -1.31 10.46
N PHE A 72 -1.29 -2.63 10.30
CA PHE A 72 -2.02 -3.33 9.24
C PHE A 72 -3.42 -3.65 9.77
N GLN A 73 -4.42 -2.90 9.32
CA GLN A 73 -5.82 -3.08 9.71
C GLN A 73 -6.43 -4.34 9.09
N MET A 74 -5.98 -4.71 7.89
CA MET A 74 -6.39 -5.93 7.21
C MET A 74 -5.28 -6.45 6.30
N VAL A 75 -5.12 -7.78 6.26
CA VAL A 75 -4.25 -8.49 5.31
C VAL A 75 -5.05 -9.66 4.80
N LYS A 76 -5.39 -9.68 3.50
CA LYS A 76 -6.27 -10.71 2.95
C LYS A 76 -5.82 -11.17 1.57
N ALA A 77 -5.69 -12.49 1.41
CA ALA A 77 -5.59 -13.12 0.09
C ALA A 77 -6.96 -13.06 -0.61
N ILE A 78 -7.01 -12.49 -1.81
CA ILE A 78 -8.24 -12.27 -2.57
C ILE A 78 -8.50 -13.40 -3.54
N ARG A 79 -7.50 -13.74 -4.37
CA ARG A 79 -7.59 -14.79 -5.40
C ARG A 79 -6.22 -15.23 -5.87
N GLU A 80 -6.13 -16.44 -6.38
CA GLU A 80 -4.99 -16.90 -7.18
C GLU A 80 -5.01 -16.20 -8.55
N THR A 81 -3.85 -15.76 -9.01
CA THR A 81 -3.70 -15.07 -10.32
C THR A 81 -2.82 -15.83 -11.31
N ALA A 82 -1.93 -16.69 -10.80
CA ALA A 82 -1.12 -17.61 -11.59
C ALA A 82 -0.67 -18.79 -10.69
N PRO A 83 -0.07 -19.86 -11.23
CA PRO A 83 0.52 -20.92 -10.42
C PRO A 83 1.48 -20.34 -9.37
N TYR A 84 1.17 -20.65 -8.10
CA TYR A 84 1.92 -20.20 -6.93
C TYR A 84 1.89 -18.68 -6.67
N GLU A 85 0.99 -17.94 -7.30
CA GLU A 85 0.84 -16.49 -7.14
C GLU A 85 -0.57 -16.12 -6.69
N VAL A 86 -0.64 -15.30 -5.65
CA VAL A 86 -1.88 -14.85 -5.03
C VAL A 86 -1.89 -13.32 -4.97
N GLN A 87 -3.03 -12.75 -5.33
CA GLN A 87 -3.30 -11.33 -5.11
C GLN A 87 -3.71 -11.11 -3.65
N VAL A 88 -2.98 -10.24 -2.95
CA VAL A 88 -3.19 -9.89 -1.54
C VAL A 88 -3.55 -8.41 -1.44
N VAL A 89 -4.49 -8.10 -0.55
CA VAL A 89 -4.83 -6.73 -0.17
C VAL A 89 -4.34 -6.42 1.24
N LEU A 90 -3.81 -5.21 1.42
CA LEU A 90 -3.38 -4.63 2.68
C LEU A 90 -4.16 -3.34 2.93
N ASP A 91 -4.90 -3.27 4.03
CA ASP A 91 -5.34 -1.98 4.58
C ASP A 91 -4.34 -1.55 5.64
N VAL A 92 -3.68 -0.41 5.41
CA VAL A 92 -2.58 0.06 6.23
C VAL A 92 -2.84 1.47 6.69
N ARG A 93 -2.79 1.70 8.00
CA ARG A 93 -2.81 3.04 8.57
C ARG A 93 -1.39 3.60 8.55
N ILE A 94 -1.22 4.81 8.03
CA ILE A 94 0.05 5.52 8.00
C ILE A 94 -0.09 6.90 8.63
N SER A 95 1.02 7.45 9.13
CA SER A 95 1.18 8.84 9.56
C SER A 95 2.47 9.47 9.06
#